data_AF-A0A2J8GJF7-F1
#
_entry.id   AF-A0A2J8GJF7-F1
#
_cell.length_a   1.000
_cell.length_b   1.000
_cell.length_c   1.000
_cell.angle_alpha   90.00
_cell.angle_beta   90.00
_cell.angle_gamma   90.00
#
_symmetry.space_group_name_H-M   'P 1'
#
loop_
_entity.id
_entity.type
_entity.pdbx_description
1 polymer ?
#
loop_
_entity_poly.entity_id
_entity_poly.type
_entity_poly.pdbx_seq_one_letter_code
_entity_poly.pdbx_strand_id
1 'polypeptide(L)'
;MAVASREEGPALDNYGQFIARLDAAAGKLTPRRDALATALGAAELLVTQNQTGLELWRQRLSLISQLLARHSGTHEARRYSTLRELHDVAAKMERMFTSRVQRVQGVCRAIRARRDQINASLFELEKSRVKLTSSRMLALERENLRKVADDLAVSPEGTSLGFPDPGLRESLREAREAIILAEALLEVKGN
;
A
#
# COMPACT_ATOMS: atom_id res chain seq x y z
N MET A 1 -46.08 -19.14 18.30
CA MET A 1 -45.05 -18.09 18.19
C MET A 1 -43.80 -18.60 18.89
N ALA A 2 -42.85 -19.14 18.12
CA ALA A 2 -41.56 -19.58 18.65
C ALA A 2 -40.61 -18.38 18.62
N VAL A 3 -40.18 -17.92 19.79
CA VAL A 3 -39.12 -16.93 19.93
C VAL A 3 -37.84 -17.60 19.46
N ALA A 4 -37.35 -17.17 18.30
CA ALA A 4 -36.06 -17.58 17.80
C ALA A 4 -35.00 -17.10 18.81
N SER A 5 -34.45 -18.04 19.55
CA SER A 5 -33.19 -17.89 20.26
C SER A 5 -32.17 -17.34 19.28
N ARG A 6 -31.84 -16.06 19.42
CA ARG A 6 -30.78 -15.42 18.65
C ARG A 6 -29.50 -16.08 19.14
N GLU A 7 -28.94 -16.98 18.34
CA GLU A 7 -27.63 -17.57 18.57
C GLU A 7 -26.59 -16.44 18.64
N GLU A 8 -26.26 -15.99 19.84
CA GLU A 8 -25.10 -15.15 20.09
C GLU A 8 -23.87 -16.06 20.25
N GLY A 9 -23.18 -16.31 19.14
CA GLY A 9 -21.82 -16.84 19.14
C GLY A 9 -21.13 -16.61 17.79
N PRO A 10 -19.83 -16.23 17.74
CA PRO A 10 -19.12 -15.26 18.57
C PRO A 10 -18.62 -14.09 17.68
N ALA A 11 -18.93 -12.85 18.03
CA ALA A 11 -18.39 -11.68 17.30
C ALA A 11 -16.84 -11.69 17.19
N LEU A 12 -16.17 -12.40 18.10
CA LEU A 12 -14.72 -12.64 18.14
C LEU A 12 -14.16 -13.53 17.03
N ASP A 13 -14.93 -14.51 16.55
CA ASP A 13 -14.48 -15.39 15.46
C ASP A 13 -14.47 -14.64 14.12
N ASN A 14 -15.42 -13.71 13.95
CA ASN A 14 -15.47 -12.85 12.77
C ASN A 14 -14.20 -11.97 12.63
N TYR A 15 -13.70 -11.39 13.72
CA TYR A 15 -12.45 -10.61 13.68
C TYR A 15 -11.26 -11.43 13.18
N GLY A 16 -11.14 -12.68 13.64
CA GLY A 16 -10.09 -13.60 13.19
C GLY A 16 -10.17 -13.88 11.69
N GLN A 17 -11.38 -14.16 11.19
CA GLN A 17 -11.62 -14.39 9.77
C GLN A 17 -11.32 -13.15 8.91
N PHE A 18 -11.69 -11.95 9.37
CA PHE A 18 -11.38 -10.72 8.64
C PHE A 18 -9.87 -10.42 8.61
N ILE A 19 -9.17 -10.58 9.73
CA ILE A 19 -7.71 -10.42 9.79
C ILE A 19 -7.02 -11.41 8.84
N ALA A 20 -7.42 -12.68 8.85
CA ALA A 20 -6.87 -13.69 7.94
C ALA A 20 -7.12 -13.35 6.46
N ARG A 21 -8.27 -12.76 6.11
CA ARG A 21 -8.54 -12.28 4.76
C ARG A 21 -7.65 -11.10 4.36
N LEU A 22 -7.37 -10.18 5.28
CA LEU A 22 -6.43 -9.07 5.03
C LEU A 22 -5.01 -9.59 4.82
N ASP A 23 -4.55 -10.52 5.66
CA ASP A 23 -3.23 -11.15 5.52
C ASP A 23 -3.12 -11.91 4.20
N ALA A 24 -4.16 -12.67 3.80
CA ALA A 24 -4.19 -13.36 2.52
C ALA A 24 -4.18 -12.38 1.32
N ALA A 25 -4.85 -11.23 1.44
CA ALA A 25 -4.83 -10.19 0.41
C ALA A 25 -3.43 -9.56 0.31
N ALA A 26 -2.81 -9.21 1.44
CA ALA A 26 -1.45 -8.70 1.49
C ALA A 26 -0.45 -9.72 0.92
N GLY A 27 -0.59 -11.00 1.27
CA GLY A 27 0.22 -12.10 0.75
C GLY A 27 0.13 -12.30 -0.77
N LYS A 28 -0.99 -11.92 -1.40
CA LYS A 28 -1.13 -11.92 -2.87
C LYS A 28 -0.53 -10.68 -3.54
N LEU A 29 -0.50 -9.55 -2.84
CA LEU A 29 -0.01 -8.27 -3.37
C LEU A 29 1.51 -8.13 -3.24
N THR A 30 2.10 -8.62 -2.16
CA THR A 30 3.56 -8.55 -1.91
C THR A 30 4.39 -9.17 -3.04
N PRO A 31 4.14 -10.42 -3.50
CA PRO A 31 4.90 -11.00 -4.61
C PRO A 31 4.75 -10.21 -5.92
N ARG A 32 3.59 -9.61 -6.15
CA ARG A 32 3.34 -8.78 -7.34
C ARG A 32 4.13 -7.47 -7.28
N ARG A 33 4.21 -6.83 -6.10
CA ARG A 33 5.06 -5.65 -5.86
C ARG A 33 6.52 -6.00 -6.12
N ASP A 34 6.98 -7.15 -5.63
CA ASP A 34 8.38 -7.57 -5.75
C ASP A 34 8.73 -7.89 -7.21
N ALA A 35 7.85 -8.59 -7.93
CA ALA A 35 7.99 -8.81 -9.36
C ALA A 35 8.07 -7.50 -10.17
N LEU A 36 7.25 -6.50 -9.81
CA LEU A 36 7.32 -5.17 -10.41
C LEU A 36 8.62 -4.44 -10.07
N ALA A 37 9.18 -4.63 -8.87
CA ALA A 37 10.47 -4.06 -8.51
C ALA A 37 11.61 -4.66 -9.34
N THR A 38 11.62 -5.99 -9.52
CA THR A 38 12.58 -6.67 -10.41
C THR A 38 12.42 -6.20 -11.87
N ALA A 39 11.18 -6.14 -12.37
CA ALA A 39 10.90 -5.67 -13.72
C ALA A 39 11.32 -4.21 -13.93
N LEU A 40 11.14 -3.35 -12.92
CA LEU A 40 11.58 -1.96 -12.96
C LEU A 40 13.11 -1.87 -13.08
N GLY A 41 13.86 -2.63 -12.27
CA GLY A 41 15.32 -2.64 -12.34
C GLY A 41 15.83 -3.08 -13.71
N ALA A 42 15.22 -4.11 -14.30
CA ALA A 42 15.57 -4.54 -15.67
C ALA A 42 15.23 -3.47 -16.72
N ALA A 43 14.07 -2.80 -16.60
CA ALA A 43 13.68 -1.74 -17.51
C ALA A 43 14.60 -0.51 -17.38
N GLU A 44 15.03 -0.15 -16.17
CA GLU A 44 15.98 0.94 -15.93
C GLU A 44 17.35 0.67 -16.54
N LEU A 45 17.85 -0.58 -16.43
CA LEU A 45 19.07 -1.00 -17.13
C LEU A 45 18.94 -0.79 -18.65
N LEU A 46 17.80 -1.18 -19.22
CA LEU A 46 17.52 -0.98 -20.64
C LEU A 46 17.46 0.50 -21.02
N VAL A 47 16.92 1.37 -20.16
CA VAL A 47 16.95 2.83 -20.40
C VAL A 47 18.39 3.30 -20.50
N THR A 48 19.24 2.96 -19.52
CA THR A 48 20.65 3.37 -19.52
C THR A 48 21.38 2.87 -20.77
N GLN A 49 21.22 1.60 -21.13
CA GLN A 49 21.84 1.04 -22.33
C GLN A 49 21.39 1.76 -23.62
N ASN A 50 20.09 2.06 -23.74
CA ASN A 50 19.58 2.78 -24.91
C ASN A 50 20.02 4.26 -24.92
N GLN A 51 20.17 4.91 -23.76
CA GLN A 51 20.70 6.27 -23.66
C GLN A 51 22.17 6.33 -24.08
N THR A 52 23.00 5.43 -23.58
CA THR A 52 24.40 5.32 -24.02
C THR A 52 24.50 5.06 -25.52
N GLY A 53 23.68 4.14 -26.04
CA GLY A 53 23.61 3.88 -27.48
C GLY A 53 23.21 5.13 -28.29
N LEU A 54 22.22 5.88 -27.80
CA LEU A 54 21.76 7.13 -28.41
C LEU A 54 22.89 8.18 -28.47
N GLU A 55 23.60 8.38 -27.37
CA GLU A 55 24.72 9.33 -27.29
C GLU A 55 25.83 8.97 -28.26
N LEU A 56 26.21 7.69 -28.34
CA LEU A 56 27.21 7.21 -29.29
C LEU A 56 26.76 7.44 -30.75
N TRP A 57 25.49 7.19 -31.08
CA TRP A 57 24.97 7.46 -32.43
C TRP A 57 24.90 8.95 -32.74
N ARG A 58 24.60 9.82 -31.77
CA ARG A 58 24.65 11.28 -31.92
C ARG A 58 26.07 11.78 -32.18
N GLN A 59 27.05 11.25 -31.45
CA GLN A 59 28.45 11.58 -31.65
C GLN A 59 28.92 11.16 -33.05
N ARG A 60 28.59 9.94 -33.48
CA ARG A 60 28.88 9.45 -34.84
C ARG A 60 28.23 10.31 -35.91
N LEU A 61 26.95 10.64 -35.75
CA LEU A 61 26.22 11.49 -36.69
C LEU A 61 26.88 12.86 -36.80
N SER A 62 27.19 13.52 -35.67
CA SER A 62 27.88 14.81 -35.65
C SER A 62 29.23 14.77 -36.36
N LEU A 63 30.04 13.74 -36.09
CA LEU A 63 31.34 13.57 -36.74
C LEU A 63 31.19 13.40 -38.27
N ILE A 64 30.25 12.56 -38.71
CA ILE A 64 30.00 12.32 -40.14
C ILE A 64 29.48 13.60 -40.81
N SER A 65 28.55 14.33 -40.17
CA SER A 65 28.06 15.61 -40.68
C SER A 65 29.19 16.63 -40.84
N GLN A 66 30.13 16.70 -39.88
CA GLN A 66 31.31 17.57 -39.99
C GLN A 66 32.23 17.15 -41.14
N LEU A 67 32.45 15.85 -41.33
CA LEU A 67 33.25 15.34 -42.45
C LEU A 67 32.58 15.62 -43.79
N LEU A 68 31.26 15.48 -43.91
CA LEU A 68 30.53 15.80 -45.13
C LEU A 68 30.53 17.30 -45.42
N ALA A 69 30.41 18.16 -44.41
CA ALA A 69 30.44 19.61 -44.58
C ALA A 69 31.77 20.11 -45.17
N ARG A 70 32.88 19.45 -44.82
CA ARG A 70 34.22 19.74 -45.37
C ARG A 70 34.36 19.39 -46.85
N HIS A 71 33.48 18.55 -47.40
CA HIS A 71 33.61 17.99 -48.74
C HIS A 71 32.35 18.21 -49.61
N SER A 72 31.88 19.46 -49.65
CA SER A 72 30.62 19.86 -50.30
C SER A 72 30.73 20.16 -51.81
N GLY A 73 31.87 19.88 -52.44
CA GLY A 73 32.06 20.13 -53.88
C GLY A 73 31.25 19.19 -54.78
N THR A 74 30.82 19.68 -55.95
CA THR A 74 30.05 18.90 -56.95
C THR A 74 30.77 17.64 -57.45
N HIS A 75 32.10 17.68 -57.59
CA HIS A 75 32.92 16.50 -57.94
C HIS A 75 33.10 15.50 -56.79
N GLU A 76 32.91 15.94 -55.54
CA GLU A 76 33.12 15.13 -54.34
C GLU A 76 31.90 14.24 -54.04
N ALA A 77 30.74 14.55 -54.64
CA ALA A 77 29.50 13.84 -54.38
C ALA A 77 29.53 12.32 -54.65
N ARG A 78 30.25 11.87 -55.69
CA ARG A 78 30.47 10.43 -55.95
C ARG A 78 31.56 9.84 -55.04
N ARG A 79 32.53 10.66 -54.64
CA ARG A 79 33.70 10.21 -53.87
C ARG A 79 33.36 9.95 -52.40
N TYR A 80 32.35 10.63 -51.86
CA TYR A 80 31.89 10.49 -50.48
C TYR A 80 30.52 9.81 -50.37
N SER A 81 30.11 8.97 -51.34
CA SER A 81 28.83 8.24 -51.29
C SER A 81 28.71 7.36 -50.05
N THR A 82 29.77 6.60 -49.71
CA THR A 82 29.81 5.76 -48.51
C THR A 82 29.67 6.58 -47.22
N LEU A 83 30.23 7.80 -47.18
CA LEU A 83 30.11 8.68 -46.02
C LEU A 83 28.68 9.20 -45.86
N ARG A 84 27.95 9.44 -46.95
CA ARG A 84 26.51 9.76 -46.91
C ARG A 84 25.67 8.57 -46.48
N GLU A 85 25.98 7.37 -46.96
CA GLU A 85 25.30 6.15 -46.48
C GLU A 85 25.50 5.96 -44.98
N LEU A 86 26.71 6.18 -44.47
CA LEU A 86 26.99 6.17 -43.03
C LEU A 86 26.22 7.25 -42.27
N HIS A 87 26.07 8.45 -42.85
CA HIS A 87 25.24 9.52 -42.28
C HIS A 87 23.78 9.07 -42.16
N ASP A 88 23.21 8.48 -43.21
CA ASP A 88 21.83 8.02 -43.22
C ASP A 88 21.58 6.90 -42.23
N VAL A 89 22.52 5.95 -42.12
CA VAL A 89 22.49 4.91 -41.09
C VAL A 89 22.56 5.53 -39.70
N ALA A 90 23.50 6.45 -39.45
CA ALA A 90 23.63 7.11 -38.15
C ALA A 90 22.36 7.88 -37.77
N ALA A 91 21.76 8.61 -38.71
CA ALA A 91 20.51 9.34 -38.51
C ALA A 91 19.31 8.39 -38.27
N LYS A 92 19.28 7.22 -38.92
CA LYS A 92 18.26 6.20 -38.68
C LYS A 92 18.42 5.58 -37.29
N MET A 93 19.66 5.29 -36.88
CA MET A 93 19.96 4.70 -35.59
C MET A 93 19.70 5.67 -34.44
N GLU A 94 20.05 6.95 -34.58
CA GLU A 94 19.73 8.00 -33.60
C GLU A 94 18.22 8.09 -33.35
N ARG A 95 17.41 8.13 -34.42
CA ARG A 95 15.94 8.12 -34.33
C ARG A 95 15.41 6.84 -33.67
N MET A 96 15.96 5.68 -34.05
CA MET A 96 15.56 4.40 -33.48
C MET A 96 15.84 4.35 -31.97
N PHE A 97 17.04 4.75 -31.54
CA PHE A 97 17.40 4.77 -30.12
C PHE A 97 16.59 5.81 -29.34
N THR A 98 16.32 6.98 -29.92
CA THR A 98 15.40 7.97 -29.33
C THR A 98 14.02 7.36 -29.05
N SER A 99 13.42 6.68 -30.04
CA SER A 99 12.13 6.01 -29.88
C SER A 99 12.17 4.90 -28.83
N ARG A 100 13.26 4.12 -28.80
CA ARG A 100 13.46 3.05 -27.78
C ARG A 100 13.56 3.62 -26.38
N VAL A 101 14.37 4.66 -26.16
CA VAL A 101 14.49 5.34 -24.86
C VAL A 101 13.11 5.81 -24.39
N GLN A 102 12.36 6.53 -25.24
CA GLN A 102 11.02 7.02 -24.89
C GLN A 102 10.05 5.90 -24.52
N ARG A 103 10.05 4.80 -25.29
CA ARG A 103 9.20 3.63 -25.03
C ARG A 103 9.53 2.97 -23.70
N VAL A 104 10.82 2.69 -23.44
CA VAL A 104 11.23 2.03 -22.20
C VAL A 104 10.98 2.96 -21.00
N GLN A 105 11.22 4.27 -21.12
CA GLN A 105 10.84 5.24 -20.09
C GLN A 105 9.33 5.26 -19.82
N GLY A 106 8.50 5.09 -20.86
CA GLY A 106 7.05 4.89 -20.72
C GLY A 106 6.72 3.64 -19.89
N VAL A 107 7.39 2.53 -20.16
CA VAL A 107 7.25 1.27 -19.39
C VAL A 107 7.69 1.47 -17.94
N CYS A 108 8.85 2.09 -17.67
CA CYS A 108 9.30 2.39 -16.31
C CYS A 108 8.26 3.20 -15.53
N ARG A 109 7.68 4.24 -16.15
CA ARG A 109 6.63 5.06 -15.53
C ARG A 109 5.39 4.24 -15.19
N ALA A 110 4.93 3.39 -16.11
CA ALA A 110 3.78 2.52 -15.87
C ALA A 110 4.05 1.51 -14.73
N ILE A 111 5.24 0.91 -14.69
CA ILE A 111 5.64 -0.01 -13.61
C ILE A 111 5.67 0.71 -12.26
N ARG A 112 6.27 1.90 -12.18
CA ARG A 112 6.30 2.70 -10.95
C ARG A 112 4.89 3.04 -10.47
N ALA A 113 4.04 3.58 -11.34
CA ALA A 113 2.66 3.90 -10.99
C ALA A 113 1.89 2.68 -10.44
N ARG A 114 2.06 1.51 -11.07
CA ARG A 114 1.41 0.28 -10.59
C ARG A 114 1.97 -0.22 -9.27
N ARG A 115 3.29 -0.09 -9.06
CA ARG A 115 3.93 -0.41 -7.79
C ARG A 115 3.43 0.51 -6.68
N ASP A 116 3.32 1.81 -6.95
CA ASP A 116 2.83 2.80 -5.98
C ASP A 116 1.38 2.53 -5.57
N GLN A 117 0.53 2.14 -6.53
CA GLN A 117 -0.83 1.70 -6.25
C GLN A 117 -0.88 0.46 -5.34
N ILE A 118 0.01 -0.52 -5.56
CA ILE A 118 0.10 -1.70 -4.70
C ILE A 118 0.62 -1.33 -3.32
N ASN A 119 1.62 -0.44 -3.21
CA ASN A 119 2.13 0.04 -1.93
C ASN A 119 1.04 0.75 -1.12
N ALA A 120 0.26 1.63 -1.77
CA ALA A 120 -0.88 2.29 -1.13
C ALA A 120 -1.93 1.28 -0.64
N SER A 121 -2.23 0.26 -1.46
CA SER A 121 -3.16 -0.82 -1.08
C SER A 121 -2.63 -1.61 0.11
N LEU A 122 -1.35 -1.98 0.12
CA LEU A 122 -0.71 -2.69 1.22
C LEU A 122 -0.73 -1.86 2.52
N PHE A 123 -0.48 -0.56 2.42
CA PHE A 123 -0.54 0.34 3.56
C PHE A 123 -1.96 0.41 4.16
N GLU A 124 -2.99 0.56 3.34
CA GLU A 124 -4.38 0.60 3.82
C GLU A 124 -4.84 -0.77 4.38
N LEU A 125 -4.35 -1.88 3.83
CA LEU A 125 -4.59 -3.21 4.40
C LEU A 125 -3.97 -3.34 5.80
N GLU A 126 -2.72 -2.91 5.98
CA GLU A 126 -2.06 -2.95 7.30
C GLU A 126 -2.76 -2.06 8.31
N LYS A 127 -3.13 -0.83 7.91
CA LYS A 127 -3.92 0.07 8.75
C LYS A 127 -5.26 -0.55 9.17
N SER A 128 -5.95 -1.22 8.24
CA SER A 128 -7.21 -1.91 8.52
C SER A 128 -7.01 -3.08 9.48
N ARG A 129 -5.90 -3.81 9.32
CA ARG A 129 -5.50 -4.93 10.19
C ARG A 129 -5.24 -4.47 11.61
N VAL A 130 -4.46 -3.39 11.78
CA VAL A 130 -4.19 -2.78 13.09
C VAL A 130 -5.48 -2.35 13.77
N LYS A 131 -6.38 -1.67 13.03
CA LYS A 131 -7.70 -1.27 13.55
C LYS A 131 -8.52 -2.47 14.03
N LEU A 132 -8.67 -3.50 13.19
CA LEU A 132 -9.42 -4.70 13.56
C LEU A 132 -8.81 -5.44 14.75
N THR A 133 -7.49 -5.46 14.86
CA THR A 133 -6.78 -6.08 15.99
C THR A 133 -7.04 -5.31 17.28
N SER A 134 -7.01 -3.98 17.24
CA SER A 134 -7.39 -3.13 18.37
C SER A 134 -8.87 -3.30 18.74
N SER A 135 -9.78 -3.30 17.76
CA SER A 135 -11.21 -3.55 18.00
C SER A 135 -11.47 -4.93 18.61
N ARG A 136 -10.72 -5.96 18.18
CA ARG A 136 -10.79 -7.31 18.75
C ARG A 136 -10.36 -7.32 20.22
N MET A 137 -9.27 -6.64 20.59
CA MET A 137 -8.85 -6.53 22.00
C MET A 137 -9.91 -5.82 22.84
N LEU A 138 -10.44 -4.69 22.39
CA LEU A 138 -11.48 -3.97 23.12
C LEU A 138 -12.76 -4.81 23.29
N ALA A 139 -13.12 -5.61 22.28
CA ALA A 139 -14.24 -6.54 22.38
C ALA A 139 -13.99 -7.64 23.42
N LEU A 140 -12.77 -8.21 23.47
CA LEU A 140 -12.36 -9.17 24.49
C LEU A 140 -12.41 -8.55 25.90
N GLU A 141 -11.89 -7.33 26.07
CA GLU A 141 -11.92 -6.61 27.33
C GLU A 141 -13.35 -6.37 27.82
N ARG A 142 -14.24 -5.90 26.93
CA ARG A 142 -15.67 -5.71 27.25
C ARG A 142 -16.35 -7.02 27.63
N GLU A 143 -16.06 -8.12 26.94
CA GLU A 143 -16.61 -9.43 27.29
C GLU A 143 -16.11 -9.90 28.67
N ASN A 144 -14.83 -9.69 28.98
CA ASN A 144 -14.26 -10.02 30.29
C ASN A 144 -14.86 -9.14 31.40
N LEU A 145 -15.02 -7.84 31.17
CA LEU A 145 -15.67 -6.94 32.13
C LEU A 145 -17.13 -7.33 32.36
N ARG A 146 -17.85 -7.72 31.31
CA ARG A 146 -19.22 -8.22 31.42
C ARG A 146 -19.28 -9.51 32.26
N LYS A 147 -18.38 -10.46 32.01
CA LYS A 147 -18.28 -11.69 32.82
C LYS A 147 -18.00 -11.40 34.29
N VAL A 148 -17.06 -10.51 34.59
CA VAL A 148 -16.76 -10.10 35.98
C VAL A 148 -17.97 -9.40 36.62
N ALA A 149 -18.67 -8.54 35.88
CA ALA A 149 -19.89 -7.88 36.39
C ALA A 149 -21.02 -8.88 36.66
N ASP A 150 -21.20 -9.88 35.79
CA ASP A 150 -22.16 -10.96 35.95
C ASP A 150 -21.79 -11.85 37.17
N ASP A 151 -20.51 -12.19 37.34
CA ASP A 151 -20.00 -12.95 38.51
C ASP A 151 -20.22 -12.19 39.82
N LEU A 152 -19.98 -10.87 39.82
CA LEU A 152 -20.24 -9.99 40.97
C LEU A 152 -21.74 -9.87 41.27
N ALA A 153 -22.61 -9.95 40.26
CA ALA A 153 -24.06 -9.93 40.42
C ALA A 153 -24.63 -11.27 40.94
N VAL A 154 -23.94 -12.40 40.71
CA VAL A 154 -24.38 -13.76 41.08
C VAL A 154 -23.80 -14.22 42.43
N SER A 155 -23.14 -13.37 43.21
CA SER A 155 -22.66 -13.72 44.56
C SER A 155 -23.58 -13.23 45.71
N PRO A 156 -24.72 -13.90 46.02
CA PRO A 156 -25.41 -13.77 47.30
C PRO A 156 -25.15 -14.96 48.24
N GLU A 157 -24.12 -15.78 48.01
CA GLU A 157 -23.78 -16.92 48.87
C GLU A 157 -22.45 -16.68 49.60
N GLY A 158 -22.47 -15.79 50.59
CA GLY A 158 -21.27 -15.59 51.42
C GLY A 158 -21.28 -14.44 52.41
N THR A 159 -22.25 -13.53 52.40
CA THR A 159 -22.31 -12.45 53.40
C THR A 159 -23.45 -12.68 54.37
N SER A 160 -23.11 -13.42 55.42
CA SER A 160 -23.80 -13.39 56.71
C SER A 160 -24.22 -11.97 57.09
N LEU A 161 -25.53 -11.79 57.32
CA LEU A 161 -26.14 -10.92 58.33
C LEU A 161 -25.33 -9.67 58.72
N GLY A 162 -25.57 -8.58 58.00
CA GLY A 162 -25.19 -7.23 58.41
C GLY A 162 -26.03 -6.22 57.62
N PHE A 163 -26.72 -5.33 58.35
CA PHE A 163 -27.65 -4.32 57.83
C PHE A 163 -27.24 -3.69 56.49
N PRO A 164 -28.19 -3.40 55.56
CA PRO A 164 -27.87 -2.66 54.35
C PRO A 164 -27.53 -1.22 54.73
N ASP A 165 -26.25 -0.87 54.69
CA ASP A 165 -25.79 0.51 54.85
C ASP A 165 -26.38 1.35 53.69
N PRO A 166 -27.30 2.31 53.97
CA PRO A 166 -27.91 3.14 52.94
C PRO A 166 -26.88 4.00 52.21
N GLY A 167 -25.77 4.35 52.88
CA GLY A 167 -24.71 5.18 52.31
C GLY A 167 -23.99 4.49 51.15
N LEU A 168 -23.81 3.17 51.23
CA LEU A 168 -23.15 2.39 50.18
C LEU A 168 -23.98 2.34 48.89
N ARG A 169 -25.32 2.31 49.01
CA ARG A 169 -26.21 2.36 47.83
C ARG A 169 -26.13 3.70 47.11
N GLU A 170 -26.07 4.79 47.86
CA GLU A 170 -25.94 6.13 47.27
C GLU A 170 -24.56 6.29 46.61
N SER A 171 -23.48 5.85 47.27
CA SER A 171 -22.13 5.87 46.68
C SER A 171 -22.00 5.00 45.42
N LEU A 172 -22.66 3.83 45.38
CA LEU A 172 -22.68 2.98 44.17
C LEU A 172 -23.49 3.60 43.04
N ARG A 173 -24.55 4.35 43.36
CA ARG A 173 -25.33 5.10 42.38
C ARG A 173 -24.52 6.26 41.81
N GLU A 174 -23.87 7.05 42.66
CA GLU A 174 -22.97 8.14 42.25
C GLU A 174 -21.81 7.62 41.38
N ALA A 175 -21.21 6.48 41.75
CA ALA A 175 -20.16 5.85 40.94
C ALA A 175 -20.67 5.42 39.55
N ARG A 176 -21.90 4.91 39.46
CA ARG A 176 -22.54 4.57 38.17
C ARG A 176 -22.81 5.80 37.32
N GLU A 177 -23.29 6.88 37.92
CA GLU A 177 -23.55 8.15 37.23
C GLU A 177 -22.24 8.78 36.73
N ALA A 178 -21.15 8.69 37.51
CA ALA A 178 -19.82 9.16 37.11
C ALA A 178 -19.23 8.36 35.92
N ILE A 179 -19.45 7.04 35.88
CA ILE A 179 -19.02 6.20 34.74
C ILE A 179 -19.76 6.59 33.46
N ILE A 180 -21.08 6.75 33.53
CA ILE A 180 -21.90 7.17 32.38
C ILE A 180 -21.46 8.55 31.87
N LEU A 181 -21.14 9.47 32.78
CA LEU A 181 -20.68 10.81 32.42
C LEU A 181 -19.28 10.79 31.78
N ALA A 182 -18.38 9.93 32.26
CA ALA A 182 -17.06 9.72 31.68
C ALA A 182 -17.13 9.10 30.28
N GLU A 183 -18.03 8.12 30.07
CA GLU A 183 -18.29 7.53 28.76
C GLU A 183 -18.85 8.57 27.77
N ALA A 184 -19.81 9.40 28.20
CA ALA A 184 -20.34 10.48 27.38
C ALA A 184 -19.27 11.52 26.99
N LEU A 185 -18.35 11.86 27.90
CA LEU A 185 -17.22 12.76 27.60
C LEU A 185 -16.21 12.16 26.63
N LEU A 186 -15.97 10.84 26.69
CA LEU A 186 -15.12 10.13 25.74
C LEU A 186 -15.75 10.05 24.34
N GLU A 187 -17.06 9.87 24.25
CA GLU A 187 -17.78 9.90 22.96
C GLU A 187 -17.80 11.30 22.34
N VAL A 188 -17.95 12.37 23.14
CA VAL A 188 -17.93 13.76 22.64
C VAL A 188 -16.53 14.22 22.20
N LYS A 189 -15.46 13.69 22.81
CA LYS A 189 -14.07 14.01 22.41
C LYS A 189 -13.56 13.18 21.22
N GLY A 190 -14.32 12.15 20.82
CA GLY A 190 -14.01 11.26 19.70
C GLY A 190 -14.53 11.70 18.33
N ASN A 191 -15.30 12.80 18.26
CA ASN A 191 -15.80 13.43 17.03
C ASN A 191 -15.00 14.69 16.67
#